data_AF-A0A7K3Y1J6-F1
#
_entry.id   AF-A0A7K3Y1J6-F1
#
_cell.length_a   1.000
_cell.length_b   1.000
_cell.length_c   1.000
_cell.angle_alpha   90.00
_cell.angle_beta   90.00
_cell.angle_gamma   90.00
#
_symmetry.space_group_name_H-M   'P 1'
#
loop_
_entity.id
_entity.type
_entity.pdbx_description
1 polymer ?
#
loop_
_entity_poly.entity_id
_entity_poly.type
_entity_poly.pdbx_seq_one_letter_code
_entity_poly.pdbx_strand_id
1 'polypeptide(L)'
;MENWHHPKEPISGYAYQVEHVLPQAIDNVSEWQAALGDNWEQLHERCCNSLGNLTLTGCNQEYSNKPYADKLNKPDDGLLCSPLYPNSVFAGEPVWNVAAIERRADKLMQDALAIWPRPTLDEVTLDKYRPAKRIGGTHWTIEEHHAWLASGGPAHDLFEALRARIAEEFPTWDEYVKKHYVGHRVGTRRQALSIQARKSGHLVLGIRKHVDDLNDPKKLCVDKRATGGIGPGMPTMVVLEGASDIDDALEILRQV
;
A
#
# COMPACT_ATOMS: atom_id res chain seq x y z
N MET A 1 17.08 -21.24 -1.43
CA MET A 1 17.57 -21.53 -2.80
C MET A 1 18.99 -22.05 -2.75
N GLU A 2 19.97 -21.26 -2.32
CA GLU A 2 21.37 -21.72 -2.17
C GLU A 2 21.51 -23.09 -1.49
N ASN A 3 21.10 -23.19 -0.22
CA ASN A 3 21.23 -24.42 0.57
C ASN A 3 20.39 -25.60 0.03
N TRP A 4 19.45 -25.35 -0.87
CA TRP A 4 18.73 -26.43 -1.55
C TRP A 4 19.58 -27.05 -2.67
N HIS A 5 20.32 -26.23 -3.42
CA HIS A 5 21.23 -26.71 -4.48
C HIS A 5 22.58 -27.18 -3.94
N HIS A 6 23.03 -26.64 -2.79
CA HIS A 6 24.28 -27.04 -2.12
C HIS A 6 24.04 -27.55 -0.69
N PRO A 7 23.30 -28.67 -0.49
CA PRO A 7 22.90 -29.14 0.84
C PRO A 7 24.07 -29.70 1.69
N LYS A 8 25.19 -30.05 1.05
CA LYS A 8 26.39 -30.57 1.74
C LYS A 8 27.30 -29.47 2.26
N GLU A 9 27.13 -28.24 1.78
CA GLU A 9 27.93 -27.08 2.14
C GLU A 9 26.99 -25.89 2.43
N PRO A 10 26.11 -26.01 3.43
CA PRO A 10 25.12 -24.98 3.69
C PRO A 10 25.79 -23.70 4.17
N ILE A 11 25.31 -22.56 3.67
CA ILE A 11 25.77 -21.25 4.10
C ILE A 11 24.72 -20.55 4.97
N SER A 12 25.20 -19.65 5.82
CA SER A 12 24.36 -18.75 6.59
C SER A 12 24.00 -17.52 5.76
N GLY A 13 22.70 -17.20 5.67
CA GLY A 13 22.24 -16.01 4.94
C GLY A 13 22.59 -14.68 5.64
N TYR A 14 22.94 -14.70 6.93
CA TYR A 14 23.16 -13.48 7.73
C TYR A 14 24.38 -12.66 7.31
N ALA A 15 25.34 -13.26 6.60
CA ALA A 15 26.55 -12.58 6.15
C ALA A 15 26.37 -11.87 4.79
N TYR A 16 25.24 -12.09 4.11
CA TYR A 16 24.99 -11.56 2.77
C TYR A 16 23.95 -10.45 2.80
N GLN A 17 24.08 -9.52 1.86
CA GLN A 17 23.12 -8.46 1.63
C GLN A 17 22.39 -8.70 0.31
N VAL A 18 21.19 -8.14 0.21
CA VAL A 18 20.46 -8.07 -1.06
C VAL A 18 21.08 -6.94 -1.88
N GLU A 19 21.48 -7.27 -3.10
CA GLU A 19 21.96 -6.35 -4.12
C GLU A 19 20.94 -6.21 -5.25
N HIS A 20 20.83 -5.00 -5.77
CA HIS A 20 20.10 -4.65 -6.97
C HIS A 20 21.07 -4.60 -8.14
N VAL A 21 21.07 -5.62 -9.01
CA VAL A 21 22.00 -5.66 -10.15
C VAL A 21 21.80 -4.45 -11.05
N LEU A 22 20.56 -4.22 -11.53
CA LEU A 22 20.08 -2.92 -11.99
C LEU A 22 19.83 -2.03 -10.76
N PRO A 23 20.58 -0.94 -10.55
CA PRO A 23 20.51 -0.13 -9.34
C PRO A 23 19.19 0.60 -9.15
N GLN A 24 18.90 1.00 -7.92
CA GLN A 24 17.70 1.78 -7.60
C GLN A 24 17.74 3.21 -8.17
N ALA A 25 18.93 3.78 -8.37
CA ALA A 25 19.11 5.12 -8.93
C ALA A 25 20.01 5.04 -10.17
N ILE A 26 19.46 5.35 -11.34
CA ILE A 26 20.16 5.29 -12.63
C ILE A 26 20.06 6.58 -13.45
N ASP A 27 19.47 7.65 -12.90
CA ASP A 27 19.25 8.93 -13.60
C ASP A 27 20.55 9.53 -14.17
N ASN A 28 21.68 9.23 -13.53
CA ASN A 28 23.01 9.71 -13.90
C ASN A 28 23.92 8.60 -14.47
N VAL A 29 23.37 7.44 -14.85
CA VAL A 29 24.16 6.30 -15.35
C VAL A 29 23.67 5.89 -16.74
N SER A 30 24.31 6.47 -17.75
CA SER A 30 23.91 6.33 -19.16
C SER A 30 23.89 4.88 -19.67
N GLU A 31 24.75 4.04 -19.13
CA GLU A 31 24.90 2.63 -19.50
C GLU A 31 23.67 1.82 -19.10
N TRP A 32 23.07 2.14 -17.94
CA TRP A 32 21.83 1.52 -17.50
C TRP A 32 20.64 1.99 -18.32
N GLN A 33 20.57 3.29 -18.62
CA GLN A 33 19.52 3.84 -19.48
C GLN A 33 19.58 3.22 -20.89
N ALA A 34 20.78 3.12 -21.46
CA ALA A 34 21.01 2.48 -22.76
C ALA A 34 20.66 0.99 -22.76
N ALA A 35 20.95 0.26 -21.68
CA ALA A 35 20.59 -1.15 -21.55
C ALA A 35 19.07 -1.39 -21.48
N LEU A 36 18.31 -0.41 -20.99
CA LEU A 36 16.85 -0.44 -20.92
C LEU A 36 16.17 0.14 -22.18
N GLY A 37 16.84 1.04 -22.90
CA GLY A 37 16.36 1.66 -24.14
C GLY A 37 15.49 2.90 -23.93
N ASP A 38 14.76 3.32 -24.96
CA ASP A 38 14.06 4.63 -24.98
C ASP A 38 13.01 4.81 -23.86
N ASN A 39 12.39 3.71 -23.40
CA ASN A 39 11.41 3.71 -22.32
C ASN A 39 12.01 3.32 -20.96
N TRP A 40 13.28 3.69 -20.72
CA TRP A 40 14.04 3.21 -19.57
C TRP A 40 13.37 3.52 -18.23
N GLU A 41 12.70 4.67 -18.07
CA GLU A 41 12.04 5.06 -16.81
C GLU A 41 10.95 4.04 -16.42
N GLN A 42 10.03 3.76 -17.35
CA GLN A 42 8.95 2.80 -17.14
C GLN A 42 9.49 1.36 -16.94
N LEU A 43 10.52 0.99 -17.71
CA LEU A 43 11.13 -0.34 -17.61
C LEU A 43 11.91 -0.50 -16.31
N HIS A 44 12.57 0.55 -15.83
CA HIS A 44 13.27 0.58 -14.55
C HIS A 44 12.29 0.41 -13.39
N GLU A 45 11.19 1.16 -13.35
CA GLU A 45 10.15 1.04 -12.32
C GLU A 45 9.64 -0.41 -12.21
N ARG A 46 9.41 -1.04 -13.37
CA ARG A 46 8.92 -2.42 -13.46
C ARG A 46 9.98 -3.45 -13.04
N CYS A 47 11.23 -3.28 -13.44
CA CYS A 47 12.26 -4.32 -13.31
C CYS A 47 13.11 -4.19 -12.04
N CYS A 48 13.32 -2.98 -11.52
CA CYS A 48 14.26 -2.70 -10.42
C CYS A 48 14.02 -3.58 -9.20
N ASN A 49 12.76 -3.70 -8.75
CA ASN A 49 12.39 -4.49 -7.57
C ASN A 49 11.90 -5.91 -7.90
N SER A 50 12.10 -6.37 -9.14
CA SER A 50 11.68 -7.70 -9.56
C SER A 50 12.62 -8.78 -9.01
N LEU A 51 12.09 -9.98 -8.76
CA LEU A 51 12.86 -11.14 -8.29
C LEU A 51 14.07 -11.43 -9.17
N GLY A 52 13.91 -11.27 -10.49
CA GLY A 52 14.97 -11.47 -11.46
C GLY A 52 16.14 -10.49 -11.31
N ASN A 53 15.94 -9.30 -10.74
CA ASN A 53 16.99 -8.29 -10.58
C ASN A 53 17.72 -8.36 -9.23
N LEU A 54 17.15 -9.05 -8.24
CA LEU A 54 17.71 -9.11 -6.89
C LEU A 54 18.67 -10.28 -6.75
N THR A 55 19.80 -10.05 -6.09
CA THR A 55 20.71 -11.14 -5.74
C THR A 55 21.35 -11.00 -4.38
N LEU A 56 22.08 -12.02 -3.94
CA LEU A 56 22.86 -11.98 -2.71
C LEU A 56 24.33 -11.71 -3.03
N THR A 57 24.95 -10.83 -2.25
CA THR A 57 26.39 -10.53 -2.33
C THR A 57 26.96 -10.15 -0.97
N GLY A 58 28.27 -10.36 -0.79
CA GLY A 58 29.04 -9.81 0.33
C GLY A 58 29.62 -8.42 0.04
N CYS A 59 29.56 -7.96 -1.22
CA CYS A 59 30.26 -6.77 -1.73
C CYS A 59 29.28 -5.68 -2.21
N ASN A 60 28.18 -5.52 -1.49
CA ASN A 60 27.06 -4.66 -1.88
C ASN A 60 27.47 -3.17 -1.98
N GLN A 61 28.32 -2.72 -1.05
CA GLN A 61 28.76 -1.33 -1.01
C GLN A 61 29.67 -0.98 -2.20
N GLU A 62 30.45 -1.96 -2.67
CA GLU A 62 31.42 -1.81 -3.75
C GLU A 62 30.77 -1.81 -5.13
N TYR A 63 29.60 -2.45 -5.28
CA TYR A 63 28.83 -2.46 -6.52
C TYR A 63 28.08 -1.15 -6.74
N SER A 64 27.32 -0.67 -5.75
CA SER A 64 26.61 0.61 -5.81
C SER A 64 25.85 0.81 -7.15
N ASN A 65 25.88 2.02 -7.72
CA ASN A 65 25.27 2.33 -9.01
C ASN A 65 26.20 2.06 -10.22
N LYS A 66 27.27 1.27 -10.06
CA LYS A 66 28.21 1.01 -11.15
C LYS A 66 27.52 0.32 -12.34
N PRO A 67 28.05 0.51 -13.56
CA PRO A 67 27.60 -0.23 -14.74
C PRO A 67 27.64 -1.74 -14.54
N TYR A 68 26.78 -2.48 -15.26
CA TYR A 68 26.71 -3.93 -15.16
C TYR A 68 28.06 -4.61 -15.39
N ALA A 69 28.81 -4.17 -16.41
CA ALA A 69 30.10 -4.75 -16.76
C ALA A 69 31.11 -4.67 -15.61
N ASP A 70 31.08 -3.58 -14.82
CA ASP A 70 31.96 -3.40 -13.66
C ASP A 70 31.57 -4.34 -12.52
N LYS A 71 30.26 -4.47 -12.23
CA LYS A 71 29.76 -5.42 -11.23
C LYS A 71 30.07 -6.87 -11.62
N LEU A 72 29.94 -7.18 -12.91
CA LEU A 72 30.16 -8.50 -13.46
C LEU A 72 31.63 -8.93 -13.37
N ASN A 73 32.54 -8.05 -13.77
CA ASN A 73 33.97 -8.36 -13.95
C ASN A 73 34.87 -7.84 -12.83
N LYS A 74 34.32 -7.36 -11.70
CA LYS A 74 35.14 -6.86 -10.59
C LYS A 74 36.14 -7.95 -10.14
N PRO A 75 37.45 -7.63 -10.03
CA PRO A 75 38.45 -8.62 -9.63
C PRO A 75 38.15 -9.19 -8.24
N ASP A 76 38.27 -10.51 -8.10
CA ASP A 76 38.12 -11.32 -6.89
C ASP A 76 36.70 -11.39 -6.27
N ASP A 77 35.83 -10.42 -6.54
CA ASP A 77 34.53 -10.29 -5.88
C ASP A 77 33.40 -9.82 -6.82
N GLY A 78 33.60 -9.89 -8.14
CA GLY A 78 32.57 -9.65 -9.13
C GLY A 78 31.50 -10.74 -9.14
N LEU A 79 30.38 -10.47 -9.82
CA LEU A 79 29.26 -11.42 -9.92
C LEU A 79 29.70 -12.75 -10.57
N LEU A 80 30.68 -12.74 -11.48
CA LEU A 80 31.27 -13.95 -12.07
C LEU A 80 32.10 -14.79 -11.09
N CYS A 81 32.68 -14.16 -10.07
CA CYS A 81 33.50 -14.82 -9.06
C CYS A 81 32.66 -15.37 -7.89
N SER A 82 31.36 -15.05 -7.86
CA SER A 82 30.51 -15.41 -6.73
C SER A 82 30.29 -16.93 -6.65
N PRO A 83 30.48 -17.54 -5.47
CA PRO A 83 30.26 -18.97 -5.28
C PRO A 83 28.76 -19.33 -5.15
N LEU A 84 27.87 -18.34 -5.09
CA LEU A 84 26.46 -18.53 -4.81
C LEU A 84 25.71 -19.06 -6.04
N TYR A 85 24.91 -20.11 -5.87
CA TYR A 85 24.02 -20.65 -6.89
C TYR A 85 23.14 -19.58 -7.57
N PRO A 86 22.46 -18.63 -6.86
CA PRO A 86 21.69 -17.57 -7.51
C PRO A 86 22.49 -16.64 -8.45
N ASN A 87 23.81 -16.62 -8.32
CA ASN A 87 24.73 -15.81 -9.14
C ASN A 87 25.32 -16.57 -10.33
N SER A 88 25.21 -17.90 -10.35
CA SER A 88 25.74 -18.75 -11.44
C SER A 88 25.24 -18.37 -12.84
N VAL A 89 24.04 -17.77 -12.92
CA VAL A 89 23.43 -17.31 -14.18
C VAL A 89 24.22 -16.20 -14.87
N PHE A 90 24.96 -15.38 -14.12
CA PHE A 90 25.68 -14.24 -14.67
C PHE A 90 26.81 -14.65 -15.63
N ALA A 91 27.33 -15.88 -15.51
CA ALA A 91 28.31 -16.41 -16.46
C ALA A 91 27.77 -16.54 -17.89
N GLY A 92 26.45 -16.68 -18.06
CA GLY A 92 25.78 -16.79 -19.36
C GLY A 92 25.07 -15.53 -19.81
N GLU A 93 25.11 -14.44 -19.04
CA GLU A 93 24.35 -13.21 -19.30
C GLU A 93 25.33 -12.02 -19.39
N PRO A 94 25.95 -11.77 -20.56
CA PRO A 94 26.92 -10.69 -20.72
C PRO A 94 26.29 -9.29 -20.67
N VAL A 95 24.96 -9.20 -20.78
CA VAL A 95 24.18 -7.96 -20.75
C VAL A 95 23.04 -8.10 -19.76
N TRP A 96 22.79 -7.06 -18.97
CA TRP A 96 21.71 -7.02 -17.99
C TRP A 96 20.59 -6.08 -18.43
N ASN A 97 19.71 -6.58 -19.28
CA ASN A 97 18.54 -5.86 -19.77
C ASN A 97 17.23 -6.50 -19.27
N VAL A 98 16.10 -5.92 -19.67
CA VAL A 98 14.76 -6.40 -19.32
C VAL A 98 14.58 -7.89 -19.58
N ALA A 99 15.01 -8.36 -20.76
CA ALA A 99 14.85 -9.77 -21.14
C ALA A 99 15.69 -10.71 -20.27
N ALA A 100 16.91 -10.30 -19.87
CA ALA A 100 17.74 -11.07 -18.95
C ALA A 100 17.10 -11.15 -17.54
N ILE A 101 16.56 -10.02 -17.06
CA ILE A 101 15.87 -9.95 -15.77
C ILE A 101 14.63 -10.85 -15.77
N GLU A 102 13.80 -10.79 -16.82
CA GLU A 102 12.59 -11.63 -16.95
C GLU A 102 12.94 -13.12 -17.01
N ARG A 103 13.91 -13.52 -17.86
CA ARG A 103 14.39 -14.92 -17.92
C ARG A 103 14.87 -15.43 -16.57
N ARG A 104 15.63 -14.61 -15.83
CA ARG A 104 16.10 -14.99 -14.50
C ARG A 104 14.94 -15.10 -13.51
N ALA A 105 13.98 -14.18 -13.56
CA ALA A 105 12.80 -14.22 -12.69
C ALA A 105 12.02 -15.53 -12.89
N ASP A 106 11.82 -15.96 -14.14
CA ASP A 106 11.14 -17.22 -14.45
C ASP A 106 11.88 -18.42 -13.86
N LYS A 107 13.21 -18.48 -14.03
CA LYS A 107 14.03 -19.56 -13.46
C LYS A 107 13.94 -19.59 -11.93
N LEU A 108 14.10 -18.44 -11.27
CA LEU A 108 13.99 -18.35 -9.81
C LEU A 108 12.60 -18.71 -9.31
N MET A 109 11.54 -18.40 -10.06
CA MET A 109 10.17 -18.79 -9.74
C MET A 109 10.00 -20.31 -9.79
N GLN A 110 10.54 -20.98 -10.82
CA GLN A 110 10.52 -22.44 -10.90
C GLN A 110 11.25 -23.09 -9.73
N ASP A 111 12.44 -22.58 -9.38
CA ASP A 111 13.20 -23.05 -8.22
C ASP A 111 12.40 -22.82 -6.92
N ALA A 112 11.77 -21.65 -6.76
CA ALA A 112 10.97 -21.35 -5.58
C ALA A 112 9.76 -22.30 -5.43
N LEU A 113 9.06 -22.63 -6.51
CA LEU A 113 7.94 -23.57 -6.50
C LEU A 113 8.38 -25.00 -6.16
N ALA A 114 9.57 -25.41 -6.59
CA ALA A 114 10.14 -26.72 -6.25
C ALA A 114 10.60 -26.80 -4.79
N ILE A 115 11.20 -25.73 -4.27
CA ILE A 115 11.77 -25.69 -2.90
C ILE A 115 10.67 -25.50 -1.85
N TRP A 116 9.73 -24.60 -2.11
CA TRP A 116 8.65 -24.24 -1.19
C TRP A 116 7.30 -24.56 -1.83
N PRO A 117 6.99 -25.86 -2.01
CA PRO A 117 5.70 -26.25 -2.54
C PRO A 117 4.60 -25.77 -1.60
N ARG A 118 3.46 -25.38 -2.20
CA ARG A 118 2.28 -25.01 -1.42
C ARG A 118 1.90 -26.18 -0.50
N PRO A 119 1.77 -25.97 0.81
CA PRO A 119 1.35 -27.04 1.71
C PRO A 119 -0.09 -27.45 1.38
N THR A 120 -0.34 -28.76 1.36
CA THR A 120 -1.70 -29.30 1.31
C THR A 120 -2.14 -29.55 2.74
N LEU A 121 -3.16 -28.82 3.17
CA LEU A 121 -3.71 -28.91 4.52
C LEU A 121 -5.15 -29.40 4.43
N ASP A 122 -5.54 -30.31 5.31
CA ASP A 122 -6.93 -30.71 5.49
C ASP A 122 -7.75 -29.56 6.11
N GLU A 123 -9.07 -29.58 5.94
CA GLU A 123 -9.92 -28.50 6.45
C GLU A 123 -9.89 -28.36 7.97
N VAL A 124 -9.67 -29.45 8.72
CA VAL A 124 -9.57 -29.39 10.18
C VAL A 124 -8.32 -28.61 10.59
N THR A 125 -7.21 -28.81 9.90
CA THR A 125 -5.99 -28.02 10.10
C THR A 125 -6.14 -26.59 9.61
N LEU A 126 -6.75 -26.38 8.44
CA LEU A 126 -7.01 -25.02 7.93
C LEU A 126 -7.87 -24.22 8.88
N ASP A 127 -8.93 -24.80 9.45
CA ASP A 127 -9.82 -24.11 10.38
C ASP A 127 -9.13 -23.64 11.66
N LYS A 128 -8.05 -24.32 12.11
CA LYS A 128 -7.22 -23.87 13.25
C LYS A 128 -6.48 -22.56 12.95
N TYR A 129 -6.05 -22.38 11.70
CA TYR A 129 -5.27 -21.21 11.26
C TYR A 129 -6.11 -20.19 10.51
N ARG A 130 -7.33 -20.55 10.09
CA ARG A 130 -8.30 -19.62 9.56
C ARG A 130 -8.50 -18.57 10.65
N PRO A 131 -8.23 -17.29 10.37
CA PRO A 131 -8.45 -16.27 11.39
C PRO A 131 -9.90 -16.42 11.83
N ALA A 132 -10.12 -16.72 13.11
CA ALA A 132 -11.43 -16.63 13.70
C ALA A 132 -11.97 -15.27 13.24
N LYS A 133 -13.18 -15.23 12.65
CA LYS A 133 -13.90 -13.96 12.55
C LYS A 133 -13.71 -13.32 13.91
N ARG A 134 -13.12 -12.12 13.98
CA ARG A 134 -13.06 -11.38 15.23
C ARG A 134 -14.51 -11.10 15.64
N ILE A 135 -15.12 -12.06 16.30
CA ILE A 135 -16.33 -11.90 17.12
C ILE A 135 -15.78 -11.22 18.37
N GLY A 136 -15.45 -9.94 18.23
CA GLY A 136 -14.53 -9.24 19.11
C GLY A 136 -14.11 -7.86 18.58
N GLY A 137 -14.60 -7.43 17.41
CA GLY A 137 -14.89 -6.02 17.24
C GLY A 137 -16.19 -5.74 17.96
N THR A 138 -16.19 -4.89 18.97
CA THR A 138 -17.41 -4.28 19.52
C THR A 138 -18.29 -3.87 18.34
N HIS A 139 -19.45 -4.50 18.16
CA HIS A 139 -20.37 -4.12 17.11
C HIS A 139 -20.98 -2.79 17.55
N TRP A 140 -20.37 -1.69 17.14
CA TRP A 140 -20.90 -0.38 17.41
C TRP A 140 -22.17 -0.23 16.57
N THR A 141 -23.31 -0.01 17.21
CA THR A 141 -24.55 0.41 16.56
C THR A 141 -24.76 1.91 16.78
N ILE A 142 -25.55 2.56 15.92
CA ILE A 142 -25.91 3.96 16.11
C ILE A 142 -26.76 4.09 17.39
N GLU A 143 -27.68 3.15 17.58
CA GLU A 143 -28.66 3.10 18.65
C GLU A 143 -28.00 3.04 20.03
N GLU A 144 -26.96 2.21 20.19
CA GLU A 144 -26.32 2.00 21.50
C GLU A 144 -25.20 3.03 21.78
N HIS A 145 -24.58 3.60 20.74
CA HIS A 145 -23.30 4.32 20.91
C HIS A 145 -23.29 5.74 20.38
N HIS A 146 -24.28 6.10 19.56
CA HIS A 146 -24.42 7.43 18.98
C HIS A 146 -25.78 8.00 19.34
N ALA A 147 -26.06 8.14 20.64
CA ALA A 147 -27.36 8.55 21.16
C ALA A 147 -27.91 9.85 20.54
N TRP A 148 -27.05 10.73 20.00
CA TRP A 148 -27.49 11.95 19.31
C TRP A 148 -27.87 11.75 17.84
N LEU A 149 -27.35 10.70 17.19
CA LEU A 149 -27.71 10.28 15.84
C LEU A 149 -28.87 9.26 15.84
N ALA A 150 -28.99 8.48 16.91
CA ALA A 150 -30.04 7.47 17.08
C ALA A 150 -31.45 8.10 17.05
N SER A 151 -32.46 7.28 16.75
CA SER A 151 -33.87 7.70 16.73
C SER A 151 -34.25 8.44 18.03
N GLY A 152 -34.77 9.67 17.88
CA GLY A 152 -35.11 10.56 18.99
C GLY A 152 -33.94 11.39 19.54
N GLY A 153 -32.74 11.24 18.99
CA GLY A 153 -31.59 12.08 19.28
C GLY A 153 -31.68 13.46 18.61
N PRO A 154 -31.05 14.50 19.17
CA PRO A 154 -31.15 15.87 18.67
C PRO A 154 -30.62 16.09 17.24
N ALA A 155 -29.75 15.20 16.73
CA ALA A 155 -29.20 15.29 15.38
C ALA A 155 -29.80 14.25 14.41
N HIS A 156 -30.81 13.48 14.85
CA HIS A 156 -31.34 12.34 14.12
C HIS A 156 -31.86 12.73 12.73
N ASP A 157 -32.77 13.69 12.66
CA ASP A 157 -33.40 14.09 11.40
C ASP A 157 -32.38 14.66 10.40
N LEU A 158 -31.43 15.47 10.90
CA LEU A 158 -30.35 16.01 10.08
C LEU A 158 -29.41 14.90 9.58
N PHE A 159 -29.12 13.91 10.42
CA PHE A 159 -28.30 12.77 10.06
C PHE A 159 -28.97 11.90 9.00
N GLU A 160 -30.24 11.54 9.17
CA GLU A 160 -30.96 10.73 8.19
C GLU A 160 -31.13 11.47 6.85
N ALA A 161 -31.36 12.79 6.88
CA ALA A 161 -31.39 13.62 5.67
C ALA A 161 -30.04 13.59 4.93
N LEU A 162 -28.92 13.79 5.64
CA LEU A 162 -27.59 13.71 5.06
C LEU A 162 -27.28 12.29 4.54
N ARG A 163 -27.61 11.27 5.32
CA ARG A 163 -27.37 9.85 4.99
C ARG A 163 -28.09 9.44 3.71
N ALA A 164 -29.35 9.84 3.55
CA ALA A 164 -30.12 9.61 2.33
C ALA A 164 -29.44 10.24 1.10
N ARG A 165 -28.99 11.50 1.22
CA ARG A 165 -28.28 12.20 0.14
C ARG A 165 -26.93 11.59 -0.19
N ILE A 166 -26.18 11.12 0.81
CA ILE A 166 -24.91 10.41 0.59
C ILE A 166 -25.16 9.09 -0.16
N ALA A 167 -26.18 8.32 0.23
CA ALA A 167 -26.52 7.06 -0.44
C ALA A 167 -26.93 7.27 -1.91
N GLU A 168 -27.61 8.37 -2.21
CA GLU A 168 -28.00 8.75 -3.58
C GLU A 168 -26.79 9.21 -4.42
N GLU A 169 -25.97 10.12 -3.90
CA GLU A 169 -24.87 10.73 -4.66
C GLU A 169 -23.61 9.84 -4.72
N PHE A 170 -23.40 8.98 -3.71
CA PHE A 170 -22.21 8.15 -3.58
C PHE A 170 -22.57 6.67 -3.40
N PRO A 171 -23.22 6.02 -4.39
CA PRO A 171 -23.73 4.65 -4.26
C PRO A 171 -22.64 3.58 -4.08
N THR A 172 -21.37 3.94 -4.27
CA THR A 172 -20.21 3.05 -4.06
C THR A 172 -19.62 3.15 -2.65
N TRP A 173 -20.15 4.03 -1.80
CA TRP A 173 -19.66 4.23 -0.44
C TRP A 173 -20.37 3.27 0.52
N ASP A 174 -19.59 2.51 1.28
CA ASP A 174 -20.13 1.71 2.39
C ASP A 174 -20.14 2.54 3.68
N GLU A 175 -21.27 2.55 4.38
CA GLU A 175 -21.36 3.05 5.75
C GLU A 175 -20.88 2.00 6.76
N TYR A 176 -20.19 2.45 7.82
CA TYR A 176 -19.84 1.61 8.96
C TYR A 176 -19.81 2.42 10.25
N VAL A 177 -20.04 1.77 11.39
CA VAL A 177 -20.07 2.45 12.69
C VAL A 177 -18.81 2.13 13.50
N LYS A 178 -18.25 3.16 14.15
CA LYS A 178 -17.16 3.06 15.12
C LYS A 178 -17.58 3.69 16.44
N LYS A 179 -16.79 3.46 17.49
CA LYS A 179 -17.03 4.00 18.84
C LYS A 179 -17.34 5.50 18.89
N HIS A 180 -16.75 6.30 18.01
CA HIS A 180 -16.80 7.76 18.09
C HIS A 180 -17.35 8.46 16.84
N TYR A 181 -17.61 7.72 15.76
CA TYR A 181 -18.16 8.30 14.53
C TYR A 181 -18.86 7.23 13.68
N VAL A 182 -19.70 7.68 12.76
CA VAL A 182 -20.21 6.89 11.63
C VAL A 182 -19.35 7.22 10.42
N GLY A 183 -18.71 6.23 9.82
CA GLY A 183 -17.77 6.39 8.71
C GLY A 183 -18.37 5.96 7.38
N HIS A 184 -17.90 6.56 6.30
CA HIS A 184 -18.13 6.08 4.94
C HIS A 184 -16.81 5.77 4.25
N ARG A 185 -16.73 4.66 3.53
CA ARG A 185 -15.53 4.22 2.81
C ARG A 185 -15.80 3.93 1.34
N VAL A 186 -14.80 4.18 0.52
CA VAL A 186 -14.74 3.76 -0.89
C VAL A 186 -13.97 2.46 -1.00
N GLY A 187 -14.60 1.44 -1.60
CA GLY A 187 -14.03 0.10 -1.67
C GLY A 187 -13.77 -0.49 -0.28
N THR A 188 -12.78 -1.36 -0.17
CA THR A 188 -12.62 -2.20 1.04
C THR A 188 -12.00 -1.47 2.24
N ARG A 189 -11.26 -0.38 2.03
CA ARG A 189 -10.43 0.23 3.10
C ARG A 189 -10.32 1.75 3.11
N ARG A 190 -10.66 2.46 2.03
CA ARG A 190 -10.39 3.91 1.94
C ARG A 190 -11.53 4.70 2.59
N GLN A 191 -11.36 5.11 3.85
CA GLN A 191 -12.32 6.01 4.50
C GLN A 191 -12.33 7.38 3.80
N ALA A 192 -13.50 7.80 3.33
CA ALA A 192 -13.71 9.09 2.67
C ALA A 192 -14.28 10.15 3.62
N LEU A 193 -15.15 9.72 4.54
CA LEU A 193 -15.89 10.60 5.45
C LEU A 193 -16.02 9.97 6.84
N SER A 194 -16.07 10.82 7.87
CA SER A 194 -16.58 10.48 9.21
C SER A 194 -17.60 11.50 9.67
N ILE A 195 -18.63 11.06 10.37
CA ILE A 195 -19.73 11.87 10.87
C ILE A 195 -19.83 11.69 12.38
N GLN A 196 -19.91 12.79 13.11
CA GLN A 196 -20.17 12.80 14.56
C GLN A 196 -21.21 13.88 14.86
N ALA A 197 -22.21 13.54 15.68
CA ALA A 197 -23.15 14.53 16.19
C ALA A 197 -22.58 15.33 17.36
N ARG A 198 -23.12 16.53 17.56
CA ARG A 198 -22.96 17.34 18.78
C ARG A 198 -24.27 17.35 19.57
N LYS A 199 -24.19 17.64 20.86
CA LYS A 199 -25.35 17.79 21.74
C LYS A 199 -26.36 18.84 21.23
N SER A 200 -25.88 19.83 20.47
CA SER A 200 -26.70 20.87 19.85
C SER A 200 -27.59 20.38 18.71
N GLY A 201 -27.41 19.15 18.21
CA GLY A 201 -28.08 18.65 17.01
C GLY A 201 -27.27 18.84 15.73
N HIS A 202 -26.13 19.53 15.79
CA HIS A 202 -25.27 19.74 14.63
C HIS A 202 -24.50 18.46 14.27
N LEU A 203 -24.18 18.30 13.00
CA LEU A 203 -23.25 17.27 12.52
C LEU A 203 -21.89 17.89 12.25
N VAL A 204 -20.85 17.13 12.55
CA VAL A 204 -19.48 17.49 12.20
C VAL A 204 -18.92 16.39 11.32
N LEU A 205 -18.49 16.79 10.13
CA LEU A 205 -17.94 15.95 9.09
C LEU A 205 -16.42 16.04 9.11
N GLY A 206 -15.75 14.91 9.16
CA GLY A 206 -14.32 14.78 8.91
C GLY A 206 -14.10 14.29 7.49
N ILE A 207 -13.30 15.04 6.72
CA ILE A 207 -13.05 14.83 5.30
C ILE A 207 -11.59 14.48 5.09
N ARG A 208 -11.31 13.47 4.27
CA ARG A 208 -9.96 12.93 4.04
C ARG A 208 -9.03 13.88 3.27
N LYS A 209 -9.58 14.73 2.41
CA LYS A 209 -8.81 15.64 1.56
C LYS A 209 -8.37 16.89 2.32
N HIS A 210 -7.18 17.43 2.03
CA HIS A 210 -6.70 18.66 2.65
C HIS A 210 -7.52 19.87 2.21
N VAL A 211 -7.67 20.86 3.10
CA VAL A 211 -8.39 22.10 2.80
C VAL A 211 -7.80 22.84 1.59
N ASP A 212 -6.49 22.76 1.40
CA ASP A 212 -5.77 23.41 0.31
C ASP A 212 -6.11 22.78 -1.07
N ASP A 213 -6.61 21.54 -1.08
CA ASP A 213 -6.98 20.81 -2.30
C ASP A 213 -8.50 20.84 -2.57
N LEU A 214 -9.26 21.63 -1.80
CA LEU A 214 -10.71 21.75 -1.90
C LEU A 214 -11.10 23.13 -2.44
N ASN A 215 -11.98 23.15 -3.44
CA ASN A 215 -12.65 24.37 -3.85
C ASN A 215 -13.79 24.65 -2.87
N ASP A 216 -13.57 25.59 -1.96
CA ASP A 216 -14.48 25.98 -0.88
C ASP A 216 -14.78 27.49 -0.91
N PRO A 217 -15.59 27.97 -1.88
CA PRO A 217 -15.92 29.39 -2.01
C PRO A 217 -16.72 29.93 -0.80
N LYS A 218 -17.40 29.05 -0.08
CA LYS A 218 -18.22 29.37 1.09
C LYS A 218 -17.44 29.32 2.42
N LYS A 219 -16.17 28.91 2.39
CA LYS A 219 -15.26 28.82 3.55
C LYS A 219 -15.82 27.94 4.68
N LEU A 220 -16.41 26.81 4.31
CA LEU A 220 -16.98 25.82 5.23
C LEU A 220 -15.91 24.93 5.85
N CYS A 221 -14.79 24.74 5.16
CA CYS A 221 -13.72 23.83 5.54
C CYS A 221 -12.81 24.46 6.60
N VAL A 222 -12.62 23.74 7.69
CA VAL A 222 -11.70 24.08 8.76
C VAL A 222 -10.52 23.12 8.73
N ASP A 223 -9.30 23.66 8.68
CA ASP A 223 -8.07 22.86 8.78
C ASP A 223 -7.92 22.27 10.19
N LYS A 224 -7.78 20.95 10.25
CA LYS A 224 -7.60 20.17 11.47
C LYS A 224 -6.29 19.37 11.48
N ARG A 225 -5.35 19.62 10.57
CA ARG A 225 -4.03 18.96 10.58
C ARG A 225 -3.31 19.08 11.92
N ALA A 226 -3.37 20.25 12.57
CA ALA A 226 -2.69 20.50 13.84
C ALA A 226 -3.44 19.97 15.08
N THR A 227 -4.77 19.82 15.01
CA THR A 227 -5.62 19.52 16.18
C THR A 227 -6.31 18.15 16.10
N GLY A 228 -6.19 17.46 14.97
CA GLY A 228 -6.93 16.24 14.68
C GLY A 228 -8.37 16.52 14.27
N GLY A 229 -8.79 15.97 13.14
CA GLY A 229 -10.20 15.99 12.74
C GLY A 229 -11.03 14.93 13.46
N ILE A 230 -12.23 14.70 12.94
CA ILE A 230 -13.08 13.60 13.40
C ILE A 230 -12.66 12.34 12.67
N GLY A 231 -12.46 11.23 13.38
CA GLY A 231 -11.99 10.00 12.77
C GLY A 231 -10.51 10.02 12.35
N PRO A 232 -9.95 8.85 12.00
CA PRO A 232 -8.53 8.71 11.71
C PRO A 232 -8.17 9.30 10.34
N GLY A 233 -7.22 10.23 10.32
CA GLY A 233 -6.67 10.78 9.08
C GLY A 233 -7.63 11.67 8.30
N MET A 234 -8.49 12.43 9.00
CA MET A 234 -9.34 13.46 8.41
C MET A 234 -8.73 14.85 8.70
N PRO A 235 -7.98 15.44 7.77
CA PRO A 235 -7.34 16.74 7.96
C PRO A 235 -8.31 17.92 7.84
N THR A 236 -9.51 17.72 7.31
CA THR A 236 -10.49 18.81 7.07
C THR A 236 -11.79 18.53 7.80
N MET A 237 -12.41 19.58 8.33
CA MET A 237 -13.68 19.51 9.04
C MET A 237 -14.73 20.46 8.43
N VAL A 238 -15.97 20.00 8.32
CA VAL A 238 -17.15 20.80 7.94
C VAL A 238 -18.22 20.61 9.01
N VAL A 239 -18.98 21.66 9.33
CA VAL A 239 -20.07 21.61 10.33
C VAL A 239 -21.39 21.87 9.61
N LEU A 240 -22.40 21.04 9.88
CA LEU A 240 -23.77 21.24 9.44
C LEU A 240 -24.60 21.58 10.66
N GLU A 241 -25.19 22.77 10.68
CA GLU A 241 -26.09 23.24 11.72
C GLU A 241 -27.54 22.86 11.39
N GLY A 242 -27.88 22.72 10.11
CA GLY A 242 -29.21 22.31 9.66
C GLY A 242 -29.24 21.74 8.25
N ALA A 243 -30.44 21.39 7.80
CA ALA A 243 -30.64 20.74 6.50
C ALA A 243 -30.25 21.61 5.30
N SER A 244 -30.25 22.94 5.46
CA SER A 244 -29.78 23.89 4.44
C SER A 244 -28.31 23.71 4.07
N ASP A 245 -27.51 23.14 4.98
CA ASP A 245 -26.06 23.03 4.81
C ASP A 245 -25.66 21.75 4.06
N ILE A 246 -26.62 20.85 3.81
CA ILE A 246 -26.36 19.54 3.20
C ILE A 246 -25.85 19.69 1.77
N ASP A 247 -26.48 20.53 0.95
CA ASP A 247 -26.08 20.70 -0.46
C ASP A 247 -24.65 21.23 -0.57
N ASP A 248 -24.29 22.18 0.28
CA ASP A 248 -22.95 22.76 0.30
C ASP A 248 -21.90 21.76 0.81
N ALA A 249 -22.25 20.95 1.81
CA ALA A 249 -21.40 19.87 2.26
C ALA A 249 -21.18 18.81 1.16
N LEU A 250 -22.20 18.51 0.35
CA LEU A 250 -22.09 17.56 -0.76
C LEU A 250 -21.19 18.11 -1.88
N GLU A 251 -21.20 19.42 -2.15
CA GLU A 251 -20.24 20.06 -3.08
C GLU A 251 -18.78 19.84 -2.68
N ILE A 252 -18.49 19.84 -1.36
CA ILE A 252 -17.16 19.48 -0.85
C ILE A 252 -16.91 17.98 -1.01
N LEU A 253 -17.87 17.12 -0.66
CA LEU A 253 -17.71 15.66 -0.70
C LEU A 253 -17.51 15.10 -2.11
N ARG A 254 -18.06 15.75 -3.15
CA ARG A 254 -17.83 15.39 -4.57
C ARG A 254 -16.36 15.47 -4.99
N GLN A 255 -15.52 16.16 -4.23
CA GLN A 255 -14.10 16.35 -4.52
C GLN A 255 -13.18 15.30 -3.86
N VAL A 256 -13.74 14.28 -3.19
CA VAL A 256 -13.07 13.28 -2.31
C VAL A 256 -13.05 11.87 -2.94
#